data_AF-A0A7Y0JRD7-F1
#
_entry.id   AF-A0A7Y0JRD7-F1
#
_cell.length_a   1.000
_cell.length_b   1.000
_cell.length_c   1.000
_cell.angle_alpha   90.00
_cell.angle_beta   90.00
_cell.angle_gamma   90.00
#
_symmetry.space_group_name_H-M   'P 1'
#
loop_
_entity.id
_entity.type
_entity.pdbx_description
1 polymer ?
#
loop_
_entity_poly.entity_id
_entity_poly.type
_entity_poly.pdbx_seq_one_letter_code
_entity_poly.pdbx_strand_id
1 'polypeptide(L)'
;MPGLRADYFRRAAGYRIATVGRYSIGGRDLLMAWGYVDEEHCRHNAVRNDDGTGWHPAADGCPEVELIRDGQAVVGLAVRAPTGHWVRG
;
A
#
# COMPACT_ATOMS: atom_id res chain seq x y z
N MET A 1 -1.24 -12.83 -7.80
CA MET A 1 -1.30 -11.95 -8.98
C MET A 1 0.11 -11.85 -9.55
N PRO A 2 0.32 -12.16 -10.85
CA PRO A 2 1.62 -11.97 -11.47
C PRO A 2 2.09 -10.52 -11.34
N GLY A 3 3.35 -10.31 -10.93
CA GLY A 3 3.93 -8.97 -10.81
C GLY A 3 3.64 -8.25 -9.49
N LEU A 4 2.70 -8.70 -8.66
CA LEU A 4 2.49 -8.16 -7.31
C LEU A 4 3.59 -8.65 -6.36
N ARG A 5 4.25 -7.72 -5.68
CA ARG A 5 5.26 -7.97 -4.66
C ARG A 5 4.96 -7.14 -3.42
N ALA A 6 5.04 -7.79 -2.25
CA ALA A 6 4.97 -7.15 -0.95
C ALA A 6 6.28 -7.37 -0.20
N ASP A 7 6.96 -6.28 0.17
CA ASP A 7 8.16 -6.31 1.00
C ASP A 7 7.79 -5.83 2.41
N TYR A 8 8.17 -6.61 3.43
CA TYR A 8 7.87 -6.30 4.82
C TYR A 8 9.16 -5.97 5.59
N PHE A 9 9.17 -4.82 6.24
CA PHE A 9 10.30 -4.35 7.04
C PHE A 9 9.85 -4.17 8.49
N ARG A 10 10.78 -4.39 9.41
CA ARG A 10 10.56 -4.19 10.85
C ARG A 10 11.81 -3.62 11.50
N ARG A 11 11.63 -2.77 12.51
CA ARG A 11 12.74 -2.26 13.34
C ARG A 11 12.27 -1.98 14.76
N ALA A 12 13.18 -2.07 15.72
CA ALA A 12 12.93 -1.58 17.07
C ALA A 12 12.75 -0.05 17.05
N ALA A 13 11.81 0.45 17.85
CA ALA A 13 11.46 1.85 17.99
C ALA A 13 11.11 2.11 19.47
N GLY A 14 12.13 2.35 20.29
CA GLY A 14 12.00 2.39 21.75
C GLY A 14 11.58 1.02 22.29
N TYR A 15 10.47 0.99 23.03
CA TYR A 15 9.89 -0.24 23.59
C TYR A 15 8.96 -0.98 22.61
N ARG A 16 8.79 -0.47 21.39
CA ARG A 16 7.88 -1.04 20.38
C ARG A 16 8.64 -1.50 19.14
N ILE A 17 7.96 -2.25 18.28
CA ILE A 17 8.49 -2.68 16.98
C ILE A 17 7.67 -1.98 15.90
N ALA A 18 8.31 -1.07 15.16
CA ALA A 18 7.71 -0.44 13.99
C ALA A 18 7.78 -1.38 12.79
N THR A 19 6.72 -1.42 11.99
CA THR A 19 6.62 -2.24 10.78
C THR A 19 6.18 -1.40 9.61
N VAL A 20 6.59 -1.78 8.40
CA VAL A 20 6.07 -1.24 7.15
C VAL A 20 5.97 -2.34 6.10
N GLY A 21 4.83 -2.42 5.41
CA GLY A 21 4.64 -3.19 4.20
C GLY A 21 4.67 -2.27 3.00
N ARG A 22 5.51 -2.57 2.01
CA ARG A 22 5.60 -1.87 0.72
C ARG A 22 5.05 -2.78 -0.36
N TYR A 23 4.04 -2.31 -1.09
CA TYR A 23 3.39 -3.07 -2.15
C TYR A 23 3.72 -2.47 -3.51
N SER A 24 4.12 -3.33 -4.44
CA SER A 24 4.51 -2.95 -5.79
C SER A 24 3.92 -3.92 -6.81
N ILE A 25 3.67 -3.43 -8.01
CA ILE A 25 3.15 -4.21 -9.13
C ILE A 25 3.86 -3.82 -10.41
N GLY A 26 4.32 -4.82 -11.18
CA GLY A 26 5.12 -4.55 -12.38
C GLY A 26 6.41 -3.76 -12.10
N GLY A 27 6.96 -3.89 -10.89
CA GLY A 27 8.14 -3.13 -10.43
C GLY A 27 7.86 -1.67 -10.03
N ARG A 28 6.60 -1.21 -10.06
CA ARG A 28 6.19 0.13 -9.63
C ARG A 28 5.57 0.05 -8.23
N ASP A 29 5.98 0.95 -7.35
CA ASP A 29 5.35 1.08 -6.04
C ASP A 29 3.93 1.60 -6.16
N LEU A 30 3.01 1.00 -5.40
CA LEU A 30 1.61 1.38 -5.38
C LEU A 30 1.22 1.98 -4.03
N LEU A 31 1.58 1.32 -2.93
CA LEU A 31 1.27 1.80 -1.58
C LEU A 31 2.30 1.35 -0.55
N MET A 32 2.35 2.07 0.56
CA MET A 32 2.97 1.64 1.80
C MET A 32 1.96 1.71 2.93
N ALA A 33 2.03 0.76 3.86
CA ALA A 33 1.25 0.78 5.09
C ALA A 33 2.17 0.47 6.27
N TRP A 34 2.05 1.20 7.37
CA TRP A 34 2.92 1.08 8.54
C TRP A 34 2.15 1.27 9.84
N GLY A 35 2.83 0.91 10.93
CA GLY A 35 2.33 1.02 12.29
C GLY A 35 3.31 0.33 13.23
N TYR A 36 2.82 -0.02 14.41
CA TYR A 36 3.54 -0.90 15.33
C TYR A 36 2.94 -2.30 15.35
N VAL A 37 3.74 -3.31 15.71
CA VAL A 37 3.31 -4.73 15.76
C VAL A 37 2.12 -4.95 16.70
N ASP A 38 2.00 -4.14 17.74
CA ASP A 38 0.96 -4.19 18.77
C ASP A 38 -0.27 -3.33 18.44
N GLU A 39 -0.36 -2.77 17.23
CA GLU A 39 -1.52 -2.00 16.74
C GLU A 39 -2.43 -2.81 15.81
N GLU A 40 -3.65 -2.31 15.64
CA GLU A 40 -4.55 -2.77 14.58
C GLU A 40 -3.87 -2.66 13.21
N HIS A 41 -4.19 -3.59 12.31
CA HIS A 41 -3.50 -3.71 11.02
C HIS A 41 -3.52 -2.39 10.23
N CYS A 42 -2.33 -1.98 9.74
CA CYS A 42 -2.09 -0.76 8.96
C CYS A 42 -2.61 0.52 9.62
N ARG A 43 -1.95 0.96 10.72
CA ARG A 43 -2.28 2.21 11.42
C ARG A 43 -2.27 3.43 10.50
N HIS A 44 -1.32 3.47 9.57
CA HIS A 44 -1.20 4.51 8.56
C HIS A 44 -0.87 3.91 7.20
N ASN A 45 -1.21 4.63 6.13
CA ASN A 45 -0.87 4.29 4.76
C ASN A 45 -0.50 5.51 3.93
N ALA A 46 0.19 5.29 2.81
CA ALA A 46 0.46 6.29 1.78
C ALA A 46 0.43 5.63 0.40
N VAL A 47 -0.20 6.29 -0.57
CA VAL A 47 -0.35 5.81 -1.95
C VAL A 47 0.62 6.57 -2.84
N ARG A 48 1.23 5.87 -3.80
CA ARG A 48 2.12 6.50 -4.79
C ARG A 48 1.30 7.41 -5.70
N ASN A 49 1.86 8.54 -6.14
CA ASN A 49 1.21 9.35 -7.18
C ASN A 49 1.14 8.56 -8.51
N ASP A 50 0.12 8.86 -9.33
CA ASP A 50 -0.12 8.19 -10.63
C ASP A 50 1.07 8.26 -11.60
N ASP A 51 1.78 9.38 -11.59
CA ASP A 51 2.99 9.62 -12.39
C ASP A 51 4.22 8.82 -11.88
N GLY A 52 4.06 8.12 -10.75
CA GLY A 52 5.12 7.37 -10.08
C GLY A 52 6.11 8.26 -9.33
N THR A 53 5.92 9.57 -9.26
CA THR A 53 6.83 10.50 -8.58
C THR A 53 6.30 10.89 -7.21
N GLY A 54 7.05 10.60 -6.14
CA GLY A 54 6.61 10.92 -4.78
C GLY A 54 5.37 10.14 -4.31
N TRP A 55 4.77 10.62 -3.23
CA TRP A 55 3.70 9.96 -2.50
C TRP A 55 2.62 10.97 -2.14
N HIS A 56 1.37 10.52 -2.09
CA HIS A 56 0.32 11.25 -1.42
C HIS A 56 0.63 11.41 0.08
N PRO A 57 0.02 12.41 0.75
CA PRO A 57 0.09 12.52 2.20
C PRO A 57 -0.34 11.21 2.87
N ALA A 58 0.23 10.93 4.04
CA ALA A 58 -0.18 9.80 4.85
C ALA A 58 -1.66 9.92 5.24
N ALA A 59 -2.38 8.81 5.22
CA ALA A 59 -3.74 8.67 5.73
C ALA A 59 -3.78 7.65 6.86
N ASP A 60 -4.76 7.81 7.76
CA ASP A 60 -4.99 6.87 8.85
C ASP A 60 -5.79 5.66 8.39
N GLY A 61 -5.50 4.51 8.99
CA GLY A 61 -6.17 3.25 8.73
C GLY A 61 -5.67 2.49 7.51
N CYS A 62 -6.35 1.39 7.21
CA CYS A 62 -6.05 0.55 6.05
C CYS A 62 -6.36 1.27 4.73
N PRO A 63 -5.58 1.04 3.67
CA PRO A 63 -5.90 1.53 2.33
C PRO A 63 -7.20 0.87 1.81
N GLU A 64 -8.01 1.62 1.08
CA GLU A 64 -9.09 1.04 0.27
C GLU A 64 -8.50 0.47 -1.03
N VAL A 65 -8.79 -0.80 -1.32
CA VAL A 65 -8.24 -1.53 -2.47
C VAL A 65 -9.36 -2.17 -3.27
N GLU A 66 -9.32 -2.01 -4.58
CA GLU A 66 -10.18 -2.68 -5.55
C GLU A 66 -9.36 -3.65 -6.41
N LEU A 67 -9.95 -4.82 -6.69
CA LEU A 67 -9.39 -5.79 -7.62
C LEU A 67 -9.84 -5.47 -9.04
N ILE A 68 -8.90 -5.26 -9.95
CA ILE A 68 -9.18 -5.12 -11.39
C ILE A 68 -9.28 -6.54 -11.97
N ARG A 69 -10.40 -6.81 -12.66
CA ARG A 69 -10.71 -8.14 -13.21
C ARG A 69 -10.92 -8.08 -14.72
N ASP A 70 -10.47 -9.13 -15.40
CA ASP A 70 -10.83 -9.46 -16.78
C ASP A 70 -11.53 -10.82 -16.78
N GLY A 71 -12.85 -10.82 -16.95
CA GLY A 71 -13.69 -11.97 -16.69
C GLY A 71 -13.53 -12.48 -15.24
N GLN A 72 -13.04 -13.71 -15.09
CA GLN A 72 -12.76 -14.33 -13.79
C GLN A 72 -11.33 -14.07 -13.30
N ALA A 73 -10.43 -13.61 -14.17
CA ALA A 73 -9.03 -13.40 -13.83
C ALA A 73 -8.83 -12.06 -13.12
N VAL A 74 -8.00 -12.05 -12.06
CA VAL A 74 -7.56 -10.80 -11.41
C VAL A 74 -6.29 -10.33 -12.10
N VAL A 75 -6.36 -9.15 -12.72
CA VAL A 75 -5.31 -8.62 -13.61
C VAL A 75 -4.57 -7.42 -13.05
N GLY A 76 -5.11 -6.74 -12.04
CA GLY A 76 -4.44 -5.59 -11.40
C GLY A 76 -5.10 -5.17 -10.10
N LEU A 77 -4.53 -4.15 -9.46
CA LEU A 77 -5.06 -3.53 -8.24
C LEU A 77 -5.28 -2.04 -8.47
N ALA A 78 -6.34 -1.51 -7.88
CA ALA A 78 -6.51 -0.07 -7.71
C ALA A 78 -6.51 0.25 -6.22
N VAL A 79 -5.84 1.33 -5.84
CA VAL A 79 -5.78 1.79 -4.44
C VAL A 79 -6.29 3.22 -4.38
N ARG A 80 -7.17 3.51 -3.43
CA ARG A 80 -7.76 4.84 -3.30
C ARG A 80 -6.78 5.77 -2.60
N ALA A 81 -6.39 6.83 -3.28
CA ALA A 81 -5.58 7.90 -2.69
C ALA A 81 -6.44 8.74 -1.70
N PRO A 82 -5.82 9.47 -0.76
CA PRO A 82 -6.53 10.33 0.20
C PRO A 82 -7.37 11.45 -0.46
N THR A 83 -7.04 11.81 -1.71
CA THR A 83 -7.79 12.79 -2.50
C THR A 83 -9.04 12.19 -3.17
N GLY A 84 -9.26 10.89 -3.03
CA GLY A 84 -10.41 10.15 -3.53
C GLY A 84 -10.26 9.51 -4.90
N HIS A 85 -9.18 9.77 -5.64
CA HIS A 85 -8.90 9.10 -6.92
C HIS A 85 -8.29 7.71 -6.73
N TRP A 86 -8.37 6.88 -7.78
CA TRP A 86 -7.88 5.51 -7.79
C TRP A 86 -6.57 5.40 -8.58
N VAL A 87 -5.49 5.05 -7.88
CA VAL A 87 -4.18 4.76 -8.47
C VAL A 87 -4.15 3.29 -8.87
N ARG A 88 -3.84 3.02 -10.13
CA ARG A 88 -3.89 1.67 -10.71
C ARG A 88 -2.49 1.13 -10.98
N GLY A 89 -2.32 -0.17 -10.78
CA GLY A 89 -1.13 -0.89 -11.21
C GLY A 89 -1.42 -2.31 -11.68
#